data_AF-A0A3D2SIU6-F1
#
_entry.id   AF-A0A3D2SIU6-F1
#
_cell.length_a   1.000
_cell.length_b   1.000
_cell.length_c   1.000
_cell.angle_alpha   90.00
_cell.angle_beta   90.00
_cell.angle_gamma   90.00
#
_symmetry.space_group_name_H-M   'P 1'
#
loop_
_entity.id
_entity.type
_entity.pdbx_description
1 polymer ?
#
loop_
_entity_poly.entity_id
_entity_poly.type
_entity_poly.pdbx_seq_one_letter_code
_entity_poly.pdbx_strand_id
1 'polypeptide(L)'
;MAQIHGQIESLKKLKHELNSHGIRRFNSIKEIDAFLVNFQHEREAIISAERERLLNEAKDLVLTIKENTNKCEVIKSKKITEIEVEIDTIRINIQNLTERVKIGFFHKIIYGYKLKKQKKLLAYYNSNMPLIISNATKSIQRIIENDENRLKFINDNNEQIINERSQPGIQNLYNVKKTIEDLYPLVAGAIGENLVVKEIEKLPNDYILLNDFRMKFSPPIYNRHTNDRIFSIQIDHLLISKSGIYILETKNWSKKSIESLDLRSPVEQITRTSYALFLLVNDAKIKLTEHHWGDKQIPIRNIIVMINEKPKEDFKYVKVKSLKELNNYLTYFEPVFTETEVNRIANYLIKNQK
;
A
#
# COMPACT_ATOMS: atom_id res chain seq x y z
N MET A 1 14.43 -28.79 4.05
CA MET A 1 13.13 -28.12 4.15
C MET A 1 12.15 -28.88 3.29
N ALA A 2 10.90 -29.02 3.75
CA ALA A 2 9.84 -29.71 3.01
C ALA A 2 9.62 -29.08 1.63
N GLN A 3 9.18 -29.90 0.68
CA GLN A 3 8.87 -29.45 -0.68
C GLN A 3 7.44 -28.91 -0.71
N ILE A 4 7.27 -27.61 -0.99
CA ILE A 4 5.97 -26.94 -0.96
C ILE A 4 5.47 -26.70 -2.39
N HIS A 5 4.30 -27.23 -2.73
CA HIS A 5 3.65 -27.06 -4.02
C HIS A 5 2.31 -26.32 -3.88
N GLY A 6 2.06 -25.39 -4.78
CA GLY A 6 0.83 -24.60 -4.81
C GLY A 6 0.78 -23.48 -3.77
N GLN A 7 -0.21 -22.61 -3.93
CA GLN A 7 -0.50 -21.50 -3.02
C GLN A 7 -1.79 -21.78 -2.25
N ILE A 8 -1.83 -21.38 -0.99
CA ILE A 8 -2.99 -21.49 -0.10
C ILE A 8 -4.24 -20.81 -0.69
N GLU A 9 -5.42 -21.40 -0.50
CA GLU A 9 -6.65 -20.91 -1.13
C GLU A 9 -7.04 -19.54 -0.59
N SER A 10 -7.04 -19.39 0.73
CA SER A 10 -7.56 -18.19 1.37
C SER A 10 -6.80 -16.94 0.92
N LEU A 11 -5.52 -17.06 0.59
CA LEU A 11 -4.73 -15.97 0.00
C LEU A 11 -5.14 -15.64 -1.44
N LYS A 12 -5.47 -16.64 -2.27
CA LYS A 12 -5.95 -16.40 -3.65
C LYS A 12 -7.29 -15.65 -3.63
N LYS A 13 -8.22 -16.12 -2.80
CA LYS A 13 -9.52 -15.48 -2.58
C LYS A 13 -9.35 -14.06 -2.03
N LEU A 14 -8.50 -13.88 -1.02
CA LEU A 14 -8.26 -12.56 -0.42
C LEU A 14 -7.71 -11.57 -1.44
N LYS A 15 -6.75 -11.99 -2.26
CA LYS A 15 -6.23 -11.14 -3.35
C LYS A 15 -7.33 -10.77 -4.35
N HIS A 16 -8.18 -11.71 -4.71
CA HIS A 16 -9.29 -11.45 -5.62
C HIS A 16 -10.27 -10.41 -5.05
N GLU A 17 -10.67 -10.58 -3.79
CA GLU A 17 -11.58 -9.65 -3.10
C GLU A 17 -10.96 -8.28 -2.87
N LEU A 18 -9.69 -8.19 -2.48
CA LEU A 18 -9.01 -6.90 -2.34
C LEU A 18 -8.92 -6.19 -3.70
N ASN A 19 -8.62 -6.93 -4.77
CA ASN A 19 -8.55 -6.38 -6.12
C ASN A 19 -9.92 -5.90 -6.63
N SER A 20 -11.02 -6.58 -6.29
CA SER A 20 -12.39 -6.16 -6.67
C SER A 20 -12.78 -4.84 -5.99
N HIS A 21 -12.19 -4.54 -4.83
CA HIS A 21 -12.32 -3.26 -4.12
C HIS A 21 -11.25 -2.22 -4.53
N GLY A 22 -10.45 -2.49 -5.55
CA GLY A 22 -9.40 -1.58 -6.04
C GLY A 22 -8.11 -1.57 -5.20
N ILE A 23 -7.98 -2.47 -4.24
CA ILE A 23 -6.83 -2.55 -3.31
C ILE A 23 -5.81 -3.56 -3.86
N ARG A 24 -4.76 -3.05 -4.49
CA ARG A 24 -3.69 -3.88 -5.11
C ARG A 24 -2.35 -3.86 -4.35
N ARG A 25 -2.31 -3.18 -3.20
CA ARG A 25 -1.05 -2.92 -2.47
C ARG A 25 -0.50 -4.12 -1.70
N PHE A 26 -1.27 -5.19 -1.54
CA PHE A 26 -0.91 -6.34 -0.70
C PHE A 26 -0.59 -7.58 -1.55
N ASN A 27 0.66 -8.02 -1.52
CA ASN A 27 1.14 -9.21 -2.19
C ASN A 27 1.20 -10.43 -1.26
N SER A 28 1.19 -10.21 0.05
CA SER A 28 1.30 -11.25 1.06
C SER A 28 0.48 -10.93 2.32
N ILE A 29 0.18 -11.97 3.10
CA ILE A 29 -0.46 -11.81 4.42
C ILE A 29 0.40 -10.98 5.38
N LYS A 30 1.74 -11.11 5.27
CA LYS A 30 2.68 -10.34 6.09
C LYS A 30 2.52 -8.83 5.87
N GLU A 31 2.24 -8.39 4.64
CA GLU A 31 2.00 -6.97 4.35
C GLU A 31 0.68 -6.48 4.93
N ILE A 32 -0.35 -7.32 4.96
CA ILE A 32 -1.65 -7.00 5.59
C ILE A 32 -1.46 -6.84 7.10
N ASP A 33 -0.80 -7.81 7.75
CA ASP A 33 -0.48 -7.72 9.19
C ASP A 33 0.37 -6.47 9.49
N ALA A 34 1.41 -6.22 8.69
CA ALA A 34 2.26 -5.05 8.85
C ALA A 34 1.48 -3.74 8.68
N PHE A 35 0.53 -3.68 7.73
CA PHE A 35 -0.34 -2.53 7.56
C PHE A 35 -1.26 -2.31 8.77
N LEU A 36 -1.90 -3.37 9.27
CA LEU A 36 -2.80 -3.25 10.43
C LEU A 36 -2.06 -2.78 11.69
N VAL A 37 -0.85 -3.31 11.93
CA VAL A 37 -0.01 -2.89 13.06
C VAL A 37 0.49 -1.46 12.89
N ASN A 38 0.92 -1.08 11.69
CA ASN A 38 1.50 0.24 11.41
C ASN A 38 0.48 1.28 10.93
N PHE A 39 -0.82 0.99 11.00
CA PHE A 39 -1.88 1.86 10.47
C PHE A 39 -1.77 3.30 10.99
N GLN A 40 -1.50 3.45 12.29
CA GLN A 40 -1.35 4.75 12.93
C GLN A 40 -0.13 5.51 12.41
N HIS A 41 0.98 4.81 12.20
CA HIS A 41 2.19 5.41 11.62
C HIS A 41 1.99 5.79 10.15
N GLU A 42 1.30 4.99 9.34
CA GLU A 42 0.96 5.38 7.96
C GLU A 42 0.07 6.63 7.93
N ARG A 43 -0.88 6.75 8.87
CA ARG A 43 -1.72 7.95 9.00
C ARG A 43 -0.90 9.18 9.36
N GLU A 44 0.01 9.06 10.33
CA GLU A 44 0.91 10.14 10.73
C GLU A 44 1.87 10.52 9.61
N ALA A 45 2.35 9.57 8.83
CA ALA A 45 3.23 9.83 7.68
C ALA A 45 2.53 10.70 6.62
N ILE A 46 1.24 10.50 6.36
CA ILE A 46 0.46 11.34 5.43
C ILE A 46 0.41 12.79 5.95
N ILE A 47 0.12 12.98 7.24
CA ILE A 47 0.05 14.30 7.87
C ILE A 47 1.43 14.98 7.85
N SER A 48 2.48 14.24 8.20
CA SER A 48 3.86 14.75 8.20
C SER A 48 4.34 15.14 6.79
N ALA A 49 3.98 14.37 5.76
CA ALA A 49 4.30 14.72 4.38
C ALA A 49 3.62 16.03 3.94
N GLU A 50 2.36 16.25 4.31
CA GLU A 50 1.67 17.52 4.04
C GLU A 50 2.25 18.69 4.84
N ARG A 51 2.68 18.45 6.09
CA ARG A 51 3.42 19.44 6.90
C ARG A 51 4.72 19.87 6.21
N GLU A 52 5.50 18.92 5.72
CA GLU A 52 6.75 19.23 5.00
C GLU A 52 6.49 19.98 3.69
N ARG A 53 5.45 19.59 2.93
CA ARG A 53 5.05 20.30 1.71
C ARG A 53 4.68 21.76 1.99
N LEU A 54 3.85 22.00 3.01
CA LEU A 54 3.40 23.34 3.36
C LEU A 54 4.56 24.20 3.92
N LEU A 55 5.48 23.59 4.67
CA LEU A 55 6.70 24.26 5.13
C LEU A 55 7.59 24.69 3.96
N ASN A 56 7.74 23.84 2.93
CA ASN A 56 8.51 24.18 1.75
C ASN A 56 7.81 25.26 0.91
N GLU A 57 6.48 25.21 0.77
CA GLU A 57 5.68 26.27 0.13
C GLU A 57 5.90 27.63 0.81
N ALA A 58 5.90 27.67 2.15
CA ALA A 58 6.17 28.89 2.91
C ALA A 58 7.62 29.40 2.71
N LYS A 59 8.60 28.50 2.68
CA LYS A 59 10.01 28.87 2.41
C LYS A 59 10.18 29.46 1.01
N ASP A 60 9.57 28.85 0.00
CA ASP A 60 9.63 29.32 -1.38
C ASP A 60 8.98 30.71 -1.54
N LEU A 61 7.88 30.97 -0.82
CA LEU A 61 7.26 32.29 -0.78
C LEU A 61 8.18 33.34 -0.15
N VAL A 62 8.83 33.02 0.99
CA VAL A 62 9.79 33.93 1.64
C VAL A 62 10.95 34.27 0.71
N LEU A 63 11.49 33.28 -0.01
CA LEU A 63 12.54 33.50 -1.00
C LEU A 63 12.05 34.39 -2.15
N THR A 64 10.87 34.12 -2.68
CA THR A 64 10.27 34.90 -3.77
C THR A 64 10.02 36.36 -3.36
N ILE A 65 9.49 36.59 -2.16
CA ILE A 65 9.29 37.94 -1.60
C ILE A 65 10.62 38.68 -1.50
N LYS A 66 11.67 38.02 -1.00
CA LYS A 66 13.01 38.61 -0.87
C LYS A 66 13.59 38.97 -2.24
N GLU A 67 13.51 38.07 -3.22
CA GLU A 67 13.98 38.33 -4.58
C GLU A 67 13.24 39.49 -5.26
N ASN A 68 11.91 39.53 -5.13
CA ASN A 68 11.10 40.59 -5.72
C ASN A 68 11.32 41.93 -5.02
N THR A 69 11.56 41.93 -3.70
CA THR A 69 11.97 43.13 -2.95
C THR A 69 13.30 43.68 -3.48
N ASN A 70 14.31 42.81 -3.65
CA ASN A 70 15.60 43.21 -4.23
C ASN A 70 15.45 43.76 -5.65
N LYS A 71 14.64 43.11 -6.51
CA LYS A 71 14.34 43.60 -7.87
C LYS A 71 13.69 44.98 -7.84
N CYS A 72 12.77 45.20 -6.89
CA CYS A 72 12.12 46.49 -6.68
C CYS A 72 13.15 47.58 -6.32
N GLU A 73 14.09 47.30 -5.41
CA GLU A 73 15.15 48.23 -5.03
C GLU A 73 16.10 48.57 -6.20
N VAL A 74 16.47 47.57 -7.01
CA VAL A 74 17.29 47.78 -8.20
C VAL A 74 16.57 48.68 -9.22
N ILE A 75 15.28 48.44 -9.47
CA ILE A 75 14.48 49.26 -10.38
C ILE A 75 14.32 50.68 -9.84
N LYS A 76 14.07 50.85 -8.53
CA LYS A 76 14.02 52.17 -7.88
C LYS A 76 15.33 52.92 -8.10
N SER A 77 16.46 52.30 -7.77
CA SER A 77 17.78 52.91 -7.88
C SER A 77 18.09 53.32 -9.32
N LYS A 78 17.86 52.43 -10.29
CA LYS A 78 18.03 52.73 -11.71
C LYS A 78 17.15 53.91 -12.15
N LYS A 79 15.88 53.93 -11.71
CA LYS A 79 14.94 54.98 -12.10
C LYS A 79 15.26 56.33 -11.48
N ILE A 80 15.78 56.34 -10.25
CA ILE A 80 16.32 57.54 -9.59
C ILE A 80 17.46 58.10 -10.42
N THR A 81 18.46 57.28 -10.75
CA THR A 81 19.61 57.72 -11.56
C THR A 81 19.20 58.23 -12.94
N GLU A 82 18.26 57.56 -13.63
CA GLU A 82 17.72 58.03 -14.91
C GLU A 82 17.08 59.42 -14.80
N ILE A 83 16.29 59.65 -13.74
CA ILE A 83 15.63 60.94 -13.50
C ILE A 83 16.66 62.03 -13.14
N GLU A 84 17.68 61.71 -12.35
CA GLU A 84 18.76 62.64 -11.98
C GLU A 84 19.56 63.09 -13.21
N VAL A 85 19.92 62.16 -14.10
CA VAL A 85 20.60 62.47 -15.37
C VAL A 85 19.74 63.36 -16.27
N GLU A 86 18.43 63.10 -16.35
CA GLU A 86 17.50 63.95 -17.10
C GLU A 86 17.37 65.35 -16.47
N ILE A 87 17.28 65.44 -15.14
CA ILE A 87 17.25 66.71 -14.41
C ILE A 87 18.50 67.54 -14.70
N ASP A 88 19.68 66.93 -14.66
CA ASP A 88 20.94 67.63 -14.93
C ASP A 88 21.06 68.06 -16.40
N THR A 89 20.60 67.22 -17.33
CA THR A 89 20.50 67.57 -18.75
C THR A 89 19.57 68.76 -18.97
N ILE A 90 18.41 68.79 -18.29
CA ILE A 90 17.47 69.92 -18.34
C ILE A 90 18.09 71.17 -17.74
N ARG A 91 18.84 71.07 -16.61
CA ARG A 91 19.54 72.20 -15.99
C ARG A 91 20.58 72.81 -16.93
N ILE A 92 21.40 72.00 -17.59
CA ILE A 92 22.38 72.45 -18.61
C ILE A 92 21.66 73.15 -19.76
N ASN A 93 20.56 72.58 -20.26
CA ASN A 93 19.75 73.18 -21.33
C ASN A 93 19.16 74.53 -20.91
N ILE A 94 18.67 74.65 -19.67
CA ILE A 94 18.16 75.91 -19.11
C ILE A 94 19.27 76.97 -19.09
N GLN A 95 20.48 76.61 -18.65
CA GLN A 95 21.62 77.53 -18.60
C GLN A 95 21.98 78.04 -20.00
N ASN A 96 22.20 77.12 -20.95
CA ASN A 96 22.51 77.44 -22.35
C ASN A 96 21.43 78.31 -23.02
N LEU A 97 20.15 78.01 -22.79
CA LEU A 97 19.03 78.79 -23.34
C LEU A 97 18.95 80.19 -22.69
N THR A 98 19.25 80.30 -21.40
CA THR A 98 19.24 81.58 -20.68
C THR A 98 20.28 82.54 -21.24
N GLU A 99 21.46 82.04 -21.61
CA GLU A 99 22.50 82.83 -22.28
C GLU A 99 22.05 83.31 -23.67
N ARG A 100 21.44 82.43 -24.47
CA ARG A 100 20.95 82.76 -25.83
C ARG A 100 19.79 83.77 -25.84
N VAL A 101 18.95 83.77 -24.82
CA VAL A 101 17.85 84.74 -24.66
C VAL A 101 18.36 86.19 -24.51
N LYS A 102 19.61 86.40 -24.07
CA LYS A 102 20.20 87.73 -23.86
C LYS A 102 20.66 88.44 -25.14
N ILE A 103 20.70 87.76 -26.30
CA ILE A 103 21.40 88.22 -27.51
C ILE A 103 20.51 89.09 -28.46
N GLY A 104 19.19 89.19 -28.25
CA GLY A 104 18.32 90.11 -29.03
C GLY A 104 16.81 89.86 -28.96
N PHE A 105 15.99 90.69 -29.62
CA PHE A 105 14.50 90.68 -29.52
C PHE A 105 13.84 89.41 -30.08
N PHE A 106 14.16 89.00 -31.32
CA PHE A 106 13.63 87.76 -31.93
C PHE A 106 14.11 86.49 -31.20
N HIS A 107 15.32 86.52 -30.64
CA HIS A 107 15.86 85.45 -29.81
C HIS A 107 15.07 85.29 -28.51
N LYS A 108 14.59 86.39 -27.93
CA LYS A 108 13.79 86.40 -26.71
C LYS A 108 12.46 85.65 -26.84
N ILE A 109 11.82 85.74 -28.00
CA ILE A 109 10.53 85.08 -28.27
C ILE A 109 10.72 83.56 -28.43
N ILE A 110 11.61 83.14 -29.34
CA ILE A 110 11.83 81.72 -29.66
C ILE A 110 12.47 80.97 -28.49
N TYR A 111 13.58 81.50 -27.96
CA TYR A 111 14.30 80.85 -26.87
C TYR A 111 13.61 81.05 -25.52
N GLY A 112 12.82 82.11 -25.33
CA GLY A 112 12.00 82.31 -24.14
C GLY A 112 10.89 81.25 -23.99
N TYR A 113 10.22 80.89 -25.09
CA TYR A 113 9.25 79.78 -25.09
C TYR A 113 9.92 78.44 -24.75
N LYS A 114 11.05 78.12 -25.41
CA LYS A 114 11.83 76.90 -25.14
C LYS A 114 12.30 76.84 -23.68
N LEU A 115 12.77 77.97 -23.13
CA LEU A 115 13.19 78.09 -21.74
C LEU A 115 12.02 77.84 -20.78
N LYS A 116 10.83 78.40 -21.05
CA LYS A 116 9.62 78.16 -20.25
C LYS A 116 9.21 76.69 -20.27
N LYS A 117 9.31 76.02 -21.42
CA LYS A 117 9.06 74.57 -21.55
C LYS A 117 10.03 73.75 -20.71
N GLN A 118 11.33 74.05 -20.77
CA GLN A 118 12.35 73.36 -19.97
C GLN A 118 12.16 73.57 -18.46
N LYS A 119 11.85 74.79 -18.02
CA LYS A 119 11.53 75.08 -16.61
C LYS A 119 10.30 74.30 -16.11
N LYS A 120 9.25 74.17 -16.93
CA LYS A 120 8.09 73.33 -16.62
C LYS A 120 8.46 71.85 -16.53
N LEU A 121 9.31 71.36 -17.42
CA LEU A 121 9.76 69.98 -17.42
C LEU A 121 10.60 69.66 -16.17
N LEU A 122 11.49 70.57 -15.77
CA LEU A 122 12.25 70.47 -14.53
C LEU A 122 11.32 70.39 -13.30
N ALA A 123 10.31 71.28 -13.24
CA ALA A 123 9.31 71.25 -12.18
C ALA A 123 8.52 69.94 -12.16
N TYR A 124 8.17 69.40 -13.33
CA TYR A 124 7.48 68.11 -13.45
C TYR A 124 8.30 66.98 -12.83
N TYR A 125 9.57 66.82 -13.20
CA TYR A 125 10.42 65.77 -12.65
C TYR A 125 10.62 65.94 -11.14
N ASN A 126 10.92 67.14 -10.66
CA ASN A 126 11.11 67.40 -9.23
C ASN A 126 9.86 67.08 -8.40
N SER A 127 8.66 67.39 -8.91
CA SER A 127 7.41 67.17 -8.16
C SER A 127 6.81 65.77 -8.32
N ASN A 128 7.12 65.06 -9.42
CA ASN A 128 6.48 63.77 -9.74
C ASN A 128 7.44 62.56 -9.61
N MET A 129 8.70 62.78 -9.22
CA MET A 129 9.69 61.71 -9.05
C MET A 129 9.18 60.51 -8.21
N PRO A 130 8.53 60.71 -7.03
CA PRO A 130 8.00 59.58 -6.27
C PRO A 130 6.93 58.78 -7.02
N LEU A 131 6.11 59.46 -7.82
CA LEU A 131 5.03 58.83 -8.59
C LEU A 131 5.57 58.04 -9.79
N ILE A 132 6.60 58.56 -10.45
CA ILE A 132 7.29 57.87 -11.56
C ILE A 132 7.95 56.59 -11.04
N ILE A 133 8.62 56.66 -9.90
CA ILE A 133 9.27 55.50 -9.26
C ILE A 133 8.21 54.47 -8.83
N SER A 134 7.15 54.91 -8.15
CA SER A 134 6.04 54.04 -7.72
C SER A 134 5.39 53.32 -8.90
N ASN A 135 5.12 54.03 -10.00
CA ASN A 135 4.57 53.41 -11.21
C ASN A 135 5.52 52.39 -11.84
N ALA A 136 6.84 52.63 -11.80
CA ALA A 136 7.84 51.69 -12.32
C ALA A 136 7.92 50.38 -11.51
N THR A 137 7.60 50.42 -10.21
CA THR A 137 7.63 49.24 -9.32
C THR A 137 6.28 48.61 -9.03
N LYS A 138 5.18 49.25 -9.45
CA LYS A 138 3.81 48.90 -9.08
C LYS A 138 3.44 47.44 -9.34
N SER A 139 3.88 46.86 -10.46
CA SER A 139 3.59 45.46 -10.80
C SER A 139 4.27 44.50 -9.84
N ILE A 140 5.54 44.74 -9.49
CA ILE A 140 6.31 43.89 -8.57
C ILE A 140 5.81 44.06 -7.14
N GLN A 141 5.46 45.29 -6.72
CA GLN A 141 4.88 45.54 -5.40
C GLN A 141 3.57 44.78 -5.19
N ARG A 142 2.71 44.71 -6.21
CA ARG A 142 1.49 43.89 -6.14
C ARG A 142 1.77 42.40 -5.98
N ILE A 143 2.82 41.88 -6.61
CA ILE A 143 3.23 40.48 -6.46
C ILE A 143 3.69 40.25 -5.02
N ILE A 144 4.53 41.13 -4.49
CA ILE A 144 5.01 41.07 -3.09
C ILE A 144 3.82 41.08 -2.13
N GLU A 145 2.90 42.03 -2.26
CA GLU A 145 1.70 42.13 -1.40
C GLU A 145 0.86 40.86 -1.46
N ASN A 146 0.69 40.27 -2.65
CA ASN A 146 -0.07 39.03 -2.81
C ASN A 146 0.64 37.83 -2.14
N ASP A 147 1.95 37.71 -2.32
CA ASP A 147 2.75 36.64 -1.72
C ASP A 147 2.84 36.78 -0.20
N GLU A 148 2.93 38.00 0.33
CA GLU A 148 2.87 38.30 1.77
C GLU A 148 1.50 37.92 2.36
N ASN A 149 0.42 38.29 1.69
CA ASN A 149 -0.94 37.90 2.10
C ASN A 149 -1.11 36.38 2.10
N ARG A 150 -0.56 35.68 1.10
CA ARG A 150 -0.57 34.21 1.03
C ARG A 150 0.26 33.59 2.14
N LEU A 151 1.45 34.10 2.42
CA LEU A 151 2.31 33.63 3.50
C LEU A 151 1.63 33.80 4.86
N LYS A 152 0.99 34.96 5.07
CA LYS A 152 0.18 35.21 6.28
C LYS A 152 -0.97 34.20 6.41
N PHE A 153 -1.71 33.97 5.32
CA PHE A 153 -2.79 32.99 5.31
C PHE A 153 -2.30 31.57 5.68
N ILE A 154 -1.16 31.14 5.13
CA ILE A 154 -0.56 29.84 5.45
C ILE A 154 -0.19 29.76 6.93
N ASN A 155 0.44 30.81 7.48
CA ASN A 155 0.85 30.82 8.89
C ASN A 155 -0.35 30.82 9.85
N ASP A 156 -1.40 31.58 9.52
CA ASP A 156 -2.59 31.70 10.37
C ASP A 156 -3.49 30.45 10.31
N ASN A 157 -3.47 29.69 9.20
CA ASN A 157 -4.37 28.56 8.94
C ASN A 157 -3.63 27.22 8.76
N ASN A 158 -2.39 27.12 9.23
CA ASN A 158 -1.49 25.98 8.98
C ASN A 158 -2.14 24.61 9.24
N GLU A 159 -2.63 24.38 10.46
CA GLU A 159 -3.23 23.09 10.84
C GLU A 159 -4.51 22.78 10.05
N GLN A 160 -5.32 23.79 9.71
CA GLN A 160 -6.51 23.58 8.89
C GLN A 160 -6.13 23.12 7.48
N ILE A 161 -5.16 23.80 6.85
CA ILE A 161 -4.68 23.45 5.51
C ILE A 161 -4.11 22.03 5.50
N ILE A 162 -3.31 21.66 6.51
CA ILE A 162 -2.77 20.29 6.64
C ILE A 162 -3.91 19.29 6.75
N ASN A 163 -4.90 19.55 7.59
CA ASN A 163 -6.03 18.65 7.79
C ASN A 163 -6.82 18.47 6.48
N GLU A 164 -7.17 19.55 5.79
CA GLU A 164 -7.90 19.54 4.53
C GLU A 164 -7.13 18.80 3.42
N ARG A 165 -5.84 19.08 3.26
CA ARG A 165 -4.98 18.45 2.23
C ARG A 165 -4.73 16.97 2.53
N SER A 166 -4.63 16.58 3.80
CA SER A 166 -4.41 15.18 4.19
C SER A 166 -5.68 14.32 4.20
N GLN A 167 -6.88 14.93 4.29
CA GLN A 167 -8.15 14.19 4.37
C GLN A 167 -8.33 13.12 3.28
N PRO A 168 -8.11 13.40 1.98
CA PRO A 168 -8.34 12.39 0.94
C PRO A 168 -7.44 11.15 1.12
N GLY A 169 -6.17 11.36 1.51
CA GLY A 169 -5.22 10.28 1.76
C GLY A 169 -5.61 9.47 3.00
N ILE A 170 -5.99 10.16 4.08
CA ILE A 170 -6.45 9.52 5.32
C ILE A 170 -7.73 8.72 5.08
N GLN A 171 -8.71 9.28 4.36
CA GLN A 171 -9.96 8.60 4.05
C GLN A 171 -9.72 7.33 3.21
N ASN A 172 -8.82 7.40 2.22
CA ASN A 172 -8.42 6.22 1.47
C ASN A 172 -7.79 5.15 2.38
N LEU A 173 -6.91 5.55 3.31
CA LEU A 173 -6.31 4.64 4.30
C LEU A 173 -7.37 3.95 5.17
N TYR A 174 -8.37 4.70 5.64
CA TYR A 174 -9.50 4.17 6.41
C TYR A 174 -10.36 3.22 5.59
N ASN A 175 -10.63 3.55 4.32
CA ASN A 175 -11.40 2.68 3.43
C ASN A 175 -10.69 1.33 3.25
N VAL A 176 -9.37 1.35 3.03
CA VAL A 176 -8.55 0.13 2.93
C VAL A 176 -8.64 -0.69 4.22
N LYS A 177 -8.48 -0.05 5.38
CA LYS A 177 -8.60 -0.72 6.68
C LYS A 177 -9.97 -1.36 6.86
N LYS A 178 -11.03 -0.62 6.57
CA LYS A 178 -12.41 -1.11 6.67
C LYS A 178 -12.65 -2.32 5.78
N THR A 179 -12.21 -2.29 4.53
CA THR A 179 -12.33 -3.46 3.63
C THR A 179 -11.59 -4.68 4.18
N ILE A 180 -10.42 -4.51 4.79
CA ILE A 180 -9.69 -5.62 5.44
C ILE A 180 -10.47 -6.16 6.65
N GLU A 181 -11.05 -5.28 7.46
CA GLU A 181 -11.89 -5.65 8.60
C GLU A 181 -13.16 -6.39 8.17
N ASP A 182 -13.81 -5.95 7.09
CA ASP A 182 -14.98 -6.62 6.51
C ASP A 182 -14.62 -8.02 5.97
N LEU A 183 -13.40 -8.18 5.45
CA LEU A 183 -12.84 -9.45 4.98
C LEU A 183 -12.13 -10.25 6.08
N TYR A 184 -12.28 -9.87 7.36
CA TYR A 184 -11.55 -10.48 8.48
C TYR A 184 -11.64 -12.01 8.53
N PRO A 185 -12.79 -12.67 8.32
CA PRO A 185 -12.85 -14.14 8.31
C PRO A 185 -11.90 -14.77 7.28
N LEU A 186 -11.80 -14.17 6.10
CA LEU A 186 -10.93 -14.62 5.01
C LEU A 186 -9.44 -14.33 5.32
N VAL A 187 -9.16 -13.16 5.89
CA VAL A 187 -7.83 -12.79 6.38
C VAL A 187 -7.36 -13.76 7.46
N ALA A 188 -8.22 -14.05 8.44
CA ALA A 188 -7.93 -14.98 9.53
C ALA A 188 -7.68 -16.41 9.01
N GLY A 189 -8.47 -16.87 8.03
CA GLY A 189 -8.24 -18.14 7.35
C GLY A 189 -6.86 -18.19 6.66
N ALA A 190 -6.53 -17.15 5.89
CA ALA A 190 -5.26 -17.06 5.18
C ALA A 190 -4.04 -16.97 6.12
N ILE A 191 -4.16 -16.24 7.24
CA ILE A 191 -3.16 -16.21 8.30
C ILE A 191 -2.94 -17.62 8.85
N GLY A 192 -4.03 -18.33 9.17
CA GLY A 192 -3.95 -19.68 9.71
C GLY A 192 -3.24 -20.65 8.76
N GLU A 193 -3.70 -20.72 7.51
CA GLU A 193 -3.11 -21.60 6.49
C GLU A 193 -1.62 -21.29 6.27
N ASN A 194 -1.25 -20.01 6.24
CA ASN A 194 0.14 -19.58 6.09
C ASN A 194 1.03 -19.98 7.29
N LEU A 195 0.49 -19.96 8.52
CA LEU A 195 1.21 -20.42 9.70
C LEU A 195 1.46 -21.93 9.64
N VAL A 196 0.50 -22.72 9.18
CA VAL A 196 0.68 -24.17 8.97
C VAL A 196 1.77 -24.43 7.94
N VAL A 197 1.76 -23.75 6.78
CA VAL A 197 2.82 -23.90 5.77
C VAL A 197 4.19 -23.61 6.36
N LYS A 198 4.36 -22.50 7.09
CA LYS A 198 5.62 -22.15 7.76
C LYS A 198 6.07 -23.17 8.79
N GLU A 199 5.14 -23.80 9.50
CA GLU A 199 5.47 -24.88 10.44
C GLU A 199 5.96 -26.12 9.70
N ILE A 200 5.28 -26.50 8.61
CA ILE A 200 5.65 -27.65 7.76
C ILE A 200 6.99 -27.42 7.03
N GLU A 201 7.32 -26.19 6.62
CA GLU A 201 8.61 -25.85 5.99
C GLU A 201 9.83 -26.26 6.83
N LYS A 202 9.68 -26.37 8.16
CA LYS A 202 10.72 -26.81 9.09
C LYS A 202 11.03 -28.30 8.98
N LEU A 203 10.15 -29.10 8.40
CA LEU A 203 10.36 -30.53 8.21
C LEU A 203 11.45 -30.82 7.15
N PRO A 204 12.02 -32.03 7.12
CA PRO A 204 12.99 -32.43 6.10
C PRO A 204 12.38 -32.49 4.68
N ASN A 205 13.24 -32.61 3.67
CA ASN A 205 12.86 -32.55 2.26
C ASN A 205 12.12 -33.81 1.73
N ASP A 206 11.99 -34.86 2.54
CA ASP A 206 11.20 -36.05 2.24
C ASP A 206 9.71 -35.91 2.62
N TYR A 207 9.32 -34.72 3.09
CA TYR A 207 7.93 -34.28 3.21
C TYR A 207 7.55 -33.41 2.00
N ILE A 208 6.44 -33.74 1.36
CA ILE A 208 5.91 -33.03 0.19
C ILE A 208 4.53 -32.48 0.53
N LEU A 209 4.39 -31.16 0.57
CA LEU A 209 3.13 -30.47 0.86
C LEU A 209 2.47 -29.98 -0.43
N LEU A 210 1.20 -30.34 -0.64
CA LEU A 210 0.35 -29.80 -1.70
C LEU A 210 -0.71 -28.89 -1.06
N ASN A 211 -0.62 -27.59 -1.34
CA ASN A 211 -1.60 -26.60 -0.87
C ASN A 211 -2.79 -26.50 -1.83
N ASP A 212 -3.99 -26.28 -1.27
CA ASP A 212 -5.24 -26.09 -2.03
C ASP A 212 -5.48 -27.26 -3.01
N PHE A 213 -5.34 -28.49 -2.49
CA PHE A 213 -5.52 -29.70 -3.29
C PHE A 213 -7.00 -29.90 -3.61
N ARG A 214 -7.32 -29.97 -4.91
CA ARG A 214 -8.68 -30.09 -5.41
C ARG A 214 -8.80 -31.26 -6.37
N MET A 215 -9.93 -31.94 -6.28
CA MET A 215 -10.24 -33.04 -7.18
C MET A 215 -11.73 -33.15 -7.41
N LYS A 216 -12.10 -33.44 -8.65
CA LYS A 216 -13.48 -33.68 -9.09
C LYS A 216 -13.65 -35.14 -9.49
N PHE A 217 -14.81 -35.71 -9.15
CA PHE A 217 -15.15 -37.10 -9.42
C PHE A 217 -16.30 -37.16 -10.43
N SER A 218 -16.11 -37.98 -11.46
CA SER A 218 -17.15 -38.29 -12.45
C SER A 218 -17.01 -39.78 -12.83
N PRO A 219 -17.92 -40.67 -12.40
CA PRO A 219 -19.10 -40.39 -11.56
C PRO A 219 -18.73 -39.94 -10.13
N PRO A 220 -19.65 -39.28 -9.40
CA PRO A 220 -19.42 -38.92 -8.01
C PRO A 220 -19.24 -40.17 -7.13
N ILE A 221 -18.40 -40.05 -6.10
CA ILE A 221 -18.21 -41.11 -5.10
C ILE A 221 -19.45 -41.18 -4.20
N TYR A 222 -20.06 -42.35 -4.06
CA TYR A 222 -21.17 -42.55 -3.13
C TYR A 222 -20.65 -42.99 -1.76
N ASN A 223 -20.88 -42.17 -0.73
CA ASN A 223 -20.53 -42.50 0.64
C ASN A 223 -21.74 -43.13 1.36
N ARG A 224 -21.67 -44.43 1.58
CA ARG A 224 -22.75 -45.21 2.21
C ARG A 224 -23.00 -44.83 3.66
N HIS A 225 -22.00 -44.33 4.37
CA HIS A 225 -22.11 -44.00 5.80
C HIS A 225 -22.95 -42.75 6.05
N THR A 226 -22.84 -41.78 5.16
CA THR A 226 -23.51 -40.48 5.24
C THR A 226 -24.65 -40.34 4.22
N ASN A 227 -24.84 -41.34 3.35
CA ASN A 227 -25.81 -41.34 2.27
C ASN A 227 -25.68 -40.12 1.34
N ASP A 228 -24.45 -39.65 1.11
CA ASP A 228 -24.15 -38.50 0.26
C ASP A 228 -23.32 -38.87 -0.97
N ARG A 229 -23.34 -37.98 -1.97
CA ARG A 229 -22.55 -38.08 -3.19
C ARG A 229 -21.47 -37.01 -3.20
N ILE A 230 -20.22 -37.46 -3.34
CA ILE A 230 -19.03 -36.61 -3.34
C ILE A 230 -18.63 -36.34 -4.79
N PHE A 231 -19.01 -35.17 -5.29
CA PHE A 231 -18.64 -34.68 -6.62
C PHE A 231 -17.23 -34.10 -6.66
N SER A 232 -16.77 -33.58 -5.53
CA SER A 232 -15.43 -33.02 -5.38
C SER A 232 -14.98 -33.00 -3.93
N ILE A 233 -13.67 -32.90 -3.77
CA ILE A 233 -13.02 -32.58 -2.51
C ILE A 233 -12.07 -31.40 -2.68
N GLN A 234 -11.88 -30.69 -1.59
CA GLN A 234 -10.87 -29.68 -1.43
C GLN A 234 -10.18 -29.92 -0.08
N ILE A 235 -8.87 -29.82 -0.07
CA ILE A 235 -8.01 -30.02 1.10
C ILE A 235 -7.09 -28.80 1.20
N ASP A 236 -7.09 -28.13 2.35
CA ASP A 236 -6.22 -26.95 2.59
C ASP A 236 -4.76 -27.33 2.35
N HIS A 237 -4.33 -28.43 2.98
CA HIS A 237 -2.96 -28.91 2.98
C HIS A 237 -2.93 -30.45 2.92
N LEU A 238 -2.43 -31.00 1.83
CA LEU A 238 -2.21 -32.44 1.68
C LEU A 238 -0.72 -32.74 1.76
N LEU A 239 -0.29 -33.37 2.84
CA LEU A 239 1.12 -33.66 3.12
C LEU A 239 1.40 -35.14 2.89
N ILE A 240 2.43 -35.44 2.10
CA ILE A 240 2.88 -36.79 1.79
C ILE A 240 4.27 -37.00 2.41
N SER A 241 4.47 -38.15 3.05
CA SER A 241 5.76 -38.53 3.64
C SER A 241 5.95 -40.05 3.63
N LYS A 242 7.09 -40.52 4.13
CA LYS A 242 7.40 -41.95 4.24
C LYS A 242 6.45 -42.72 5.16
N SER A 243 5.80 -42.08 6.12
CA SER A 243 4.89 -42.72 7.08
C SER A 243 3.42 -42.70 6.62
N GLY A 244 3.11 -42.02 5.51
CA GLY A 244 1.77 -41.94 4.93
C GLY A 244 1.38 -40.55 4.43
N ILE A 245 0.09 -40.40 4.17
CA ILE A 245 -0.56 -39.16 3.74
C ILE A 245 -1.28 -38.53 4.93
N TYR A 246 -1.17 -37.21 5.04
CA TYR A 246 -1.80 -36.41 6.07
C TYR A 246 -2.68 -35.34 5.43
N ILE A 247 -3.95 -35.34 5.81
CA ILE A 247 -4.90 -34.28 5.49
C ILE A 247 -4.85 -33.29 6.64
N LEU A 248 -4.42 -32.06 6.38
CA LEU A 248 -4.42 -30.99 7.38
C LEU A 248 -5.51 -29.98 7.01
N GLU A 249 -6.51 -29.87 7.87
CA GLU A 249 -7.55 -28.83 7.81
C GLU A 249 -7.18 -27.73 8.80
N THR A 250 -7.15 -26.47 8.36
CA THR A 250 -6.69 -25.36 9.20
C THR A 250 -7.88 -24.61 9.80
N LYS A 251 -7.83 -24.35 11.11
CA LYS A 251 -8.82 -23.53 11.82
C LYS A 251 -8.15 -22.47 12.69
N ASN A 252 -8.34 -21.22 12.29
CA ASN A 252 -7.94 -20.05 13.08
C ASN A 252 -9.12 -19.55 13.94
N TRP A 253 -9.61 -20.41 14.82
CA TRP A 253 -10.83 -20.16 15.61
C TRP A 253 -10.51 -19.59 16.99
N SER A 254 -11.37 -18.67 17.44
CA SER A 254 -11.36 -18.18 18.82
C SER A 254 -12.13 -19.15 19.73
N LYS A 255 -12.05 -18.96 21.05
CA LYS A 255 -12.86 -19.73 22.01
C LYS A 255 -14.36 -19.64 21.72
N LYS A 256 -14.85 -18.43 21.42
CA LYS A 256 -16.24 -18.18 21.03
C LYS A 256 -16.63 -18.94 19.75
N SER A 257 -15.71 -19.07 18.80
CA SER A 257 -15.95 -19.82 17.56
C SER A 257 -16.08 -21.32 17.82
N ILE A 258 -15.25 -21.88 18.71
CA ILE A 258 -15.31 -23.31 19.07
C ILE A 258 -16.64 -23.65 19.77
N GLU A 259 -17.14 -22.74 20.60
CA GLU A 259 -18.39 -22.92 21.34
C GLU A 259 -19.65 -22.65 20.49
N SER A 260 -19.50 -22.20 19.25
CA SER A 260 -20.63 -21.89 18.36
C SER A 260 -21.19 -23.15 17.70
N LEU A 261 -22.50 -23.35 17.81
CA LEU A 261 -23.24 -24.44 17.16
C LEU A 261 -23.57 -24.17 15.69
N ASP A 262 -23.43 -22.93 15.24
CA ASP A 262 -23.80 -22.50 13.88
C ASP A 262 -22.69 -22.77 12.85
N LEU A 263 -21.50 -23.17 13.30
CA LEU A 263 -20.37 -23.49 12.43
C LEU A 263 -20.43 -24.95 11.97
N ARG A 264 -20.22 -25.15 10.67
CA ARG A 264 -20.09 -26.48 10.08
C ARG A 264 -18.96 -27.27 10.76
N SER A 265 -19.23 -28.52 11.10
CA SER A 265 -18.27 -29.41 11.77
C SER A 265 -17.02 -29.65 10.93
N PRO A 266 -15.82 -29.21 11.39
CA PRO A 266 -14.57 -29.50 10.71
C PRO A 266 -14.25 -31.01 10.69
N VAL A 267 -14.72 -31.74 11.70
CA VAL A 267 -14.54 -33.20 11.83
C VAL A 267 -15.30 -33.95 10.73
N GLU A 268 -16.54 -33.54 10.45
CA GLU A 268 -17.32 -34.14 9.36
C GLU A 268 -16.72 -33.80 8.00
N GLN A 269 -16.27 -32.55 7.81
CA GLN A 269 -15.64 -32.10 6.57
C GLN A 269 -14.39 -32.93 6.25
N ILE A 270 -13.45 -33.03 7.20
CA ILE A 270 -12.21 -33.76 6.98
C ILE A 270 -12.46 -35.27 6.82
N THR A 271 -13.43 -35.84 7.54
CA THR A 271 -13.77 -37.27 7.43
C THR A 271 -14.35 -37.59 6.05
N ARG A 272 -15.26 -36.75 5.54
CA ARG A 272 -15.82 -36.88 4.19
C ARG A 272 -14.73 -36.80 3.13
N THR A 273 -13.82 -35.84 3.26
CA THR A 273 -12.71 -35.66 2.33
C THR A 273 -11.72 -36.83 2.38
N SER A 274 -11.43 -37.33 3.59
CA SER A 274 -10.56 -38.48 3.81
C SER A 274 -11.09 -39.75 3.14
N TYR A 275 -12.40 -40.01 3.26
CA TYR A 275 -13.03 -41.15 2.60
C TYR A 275 -12.86 -41.13 1.09
N ALA A 276 -13.08 -39.97 0.45
CA ALA A 276 -12.92 -39.83 -0.99
C ALA A 276 -11.45 -39.97 -1.42
N LEU A 277 -10.51 -39.41 -0.65
CA LEU A 277 -9.08 -39.57 -0.92
C LEU A 277 -8.64 -41.03 -0.77
N PHE A 278 -9.12 -41.73 0.25
CA PHE A 278 -8.86 -43.15 0.48
C PHE A 278 -9.25 -44.00 -0.73
N LEU A 279 -10.46 -43.80 -1.25
CA LEU A 279 -10.91 -44.52 -2.44
C LEU A 279 -10.05 -44.18 -3.65
N LEU A 280 -9.70 -42.90 -3.84
CA LEU A 280 -8.82 -42.50 -4.94
C LEU A 280 -7.47 -43.23 -4.89
N VAL A 281 -6.76 -43.14 -3.76
CA VAL A 281 -5.38 -43.64 -3.70
C VAL A 281 -5.29 -45.16 -3.69
N ASN A 282 -6.35 -45.85 -3.26
CA ASN A 282 -6.42 -47.31 -3.30
C ASN A 282 -6.92 -47.85 -4.65
N ASP A 283 -7.80 -47.13 -5.35
CA ASP A 283 -8.17 -47.48 -6.74
C ASP A 283 -7.03 -47.15 -7.72
N ALA A 284 -6.19 -46.18 -7.35
CA ALA A 284 -5.00 -45.86 -8.10
C ALA A 284 -4.05 -47.07 -8.11
N LYS A 285 -3.72 -47.55 -9.31
CA LYS A 285 -2.68 -48.56 -9.56
C LYS A 285 -1.26 -47.99 -9.33
N ILE A 286 -1.05 -47.32 -8.21
CA ILE A 286 0.26 -46.81 -7.79
C ILE A 286 1.11 -48.03 -7.45
N LYS A 287 2.21 -48.22 -8.20
CA LYS A 287 3.13 -49.34 -7.96
C LYS A 287 3.87 -49.13 -6.63
N LEU A 288 3.34 -49.73 -5.57
CA LEU A 288 3.99 -49.89 -4.28
C LEU A 288 4.79 -51.21 -4.26
N THR A 289 5.77 -51.28 -3.39
CA THR A 289 6.54 -52.51 -3.14
C THR A 289 5.63 -53.56 -2.53
N GLU A 290 5.51 -54.70 -3.22
CA GLU A 290 4.71 -55.83 -2.78
C GLU A 290 5.31 -56.43 -1.50
N HIS A 291 4.45 -56.84 -0.58
CA HIS A 291 4.82 -57.66 0.56
C HIS A 291 4.30 -59.08 0.35
N HIS A 292 4.99 -60.08 0.88
CA HIS A 292 4.59 -61.48 0.72
C HIS A 292 3.22 -61.83 1.34
N TRP A 293 2.65 -60.94 2.16
CA TRP A 293 1.30 -61.07 2.72
C TRP A 293 0.22 -60.29 1.96
N GLY A 294 0.58 -59.51 0.95
CA GLY A 294 -0.35 -58.73 0.13
C GLY A 294 0.09 -57.29 -0.12
N ASP A 295 -0.83 -56.50 -0.65
CA ASP A 295 -0.60 -55.11 -1.01
C ASP A 295 -0.54 -54.18 0.21
N LYS A 296 0.41 -53.24 0.20
CA LYS A 296 0.50 -52.21 1.24
C LYS A 296 -0.65 -51.23 1.11
N GLN A 297 -1.41 -51.05 2.18
CA GLN A 297 -2.40 -49.98 2.30
C GLN A 297 -1.69 -48.63 2.48
N ILE A 298 -2.19 -47.57 1.82
CA ILE A 298 -1.70 -46.20 2.04
C ILE A 298 -2.32 -45.61 3.30
N PRO A 299 -1.56 -45.36 4.39
CA PRO A 299 -2.12 -44.78 5.59
C PRO A 299 -2.51 -43.32 5.36
N ILE A 300 -3.76 -42.97 5.67
CA ILE A 300 -4.26 -41.59 5.64
C ILE A 300 -4.59 -41.15 7.06
N ARG A 301 -4.07 -40.00 7.48
CA ARG A 301 -4.29 -39.44 8.81
C ARG A 301 -4.93 -38.07 8.71
N ASN A 302 -6.03 -37.90 9.45
CA ASN A 302 -6.82 -36.67 9.44
C ASN A 302 -6.43 -35.81 10.64
N ILE A 303 -5.98 -34.58 10.35
CA ILE A 303 -5.54 -33.65 11.37
C ILE A 303 -6.28 -32.33 11.19
N ILE A 304 -6.92 -31.85 12.26
CA ILE A 304 -7.37 -30.46 12.34
C ILE A 304 -6.29 -29.69 13.08
N VAL A 305 -5.72 -28.69 12.42
CA VAL A 305 -4.68 -27.82 12.98
C VAL A 305 -5.34 -26.55 13.51
N MET A 306 -5.32 -26.40 14.83
CA MET A 306 -5.82 -25.23 15.53
C MET A 306 -4.69 -24.22 15.74
N ILE A 307 -4.92 -22.99 15.29
CA ILE A 307 -3.92 -21.92 15.41
C ILE A 307 -3.92 -21.29 16.80
N ASN A 308 -5.11 -21.00 17.33
CA ASN A 308 -5.28 -20.36 18.64
C ASN A 308 -5.80 -21.34 19.68
N GLU A 309 -7.11 -21.52 19.74
CA GLU A 309 -7.78 -22.33 20.76
C GLU A 309 -8.04 -23.74 20.25
N LYS A 310 -7.95 -24.75 21.12
CA LYS A 310 -8.17 -26.17 20.78
C LYS A 310 -9.28 -26.76 21.64
N PRO A 311 -10.26 -27.50 21.08
CA PRO A 311 -11.22 -28.26 21.87
C PRO A 311 -10.51 -29.31 22.75
N LYS A 312 -11.14 -29.68 23.86
CA LYS A 312 -10.60 -30.69 24.79
C LYS A 312 -10.96 -32.11 24.38
N GLU A 313 -12.01 -32.23 23.58
CA GLU A 313 -12.62 -33.47 23.14
C GLU A 313 -11.72 -34.19 22.13
N ASP A 314 -11.66 -35.51 22.26
CA ASP A 314 -11.06 -36.38 21.26
C ASP A 314 -12.12 -36.87 20.27
N PHE A 315 -11.78 -36.83 18.99
CA PHE A 315 -12.67 -37.28 17.91
C PHE A 315 -12.20 -38.62 17.35
N LYS A 316 -13.16 -39.46 16.98
CA LYS A 316 -12.85 -40.72 16.29
C LYS A 316 -12.27 -40.41 14.91
N TYR A 317 -11.17 -41.08 14.55
CA TYR A 317 -10.50 -40.97 13.24
C TYR A 317 -9.88 -39.61 12.87
N VAL A 318 -10.02 -38.59 13.72
CA VAL A 318 -9.49 -37.24 13.50
C VAL A 318 -8.72 -36.80 14.74
N LYS A 319 -7.49 -36.31 14.55
CA LYS A 319 -6.71 -35.72 15.64
C LYS A 319 -6.73 -34.20 15.55
N VAL A 320 -6.99 -33.56 16.67
CA VAL A 320 -6.90 -32.10 16.77
C VAL A 320 -5.56 -31.75 17.41
N LYS A 321 -4.77 -30.93 16.72
CA LYS A 321 -3.42 -30.53 17.15
C LYS A 321 -3.28 -29.02 17.10
N SER A 322 -2.56 -28.46 18.07
CA SER A 322 -2.11 -27.08 17.96
C SER A 322 -0.96 -26.97 16.96
N LEU A 323 -0.67 -25.77 16.49
CA LEU A 323 0.48 -25.52 15.59
C LEU A 323 1.80 -26.05 16.18
N LYS A 324 2.01 -25.90 17.49
CA LYS A 324 3.22 -26.36 18.20
C LYS A 324 3.32 -27.89 18.30
N GLU A 325 2.18 -28.58 18.29
CA GLU A 325 2.12 -30.04 18.38
C GLU A 325 2.28 -30.73 17.01
N LEU A 326 2.10 -29.97 15.91
CA LEU A 326 1.95 -30.51 14.56
C LEU A 326 3.16 -31.34 14.12
N ASN A 327 4.35 -30.74 14.09
CA ASN A 327 5.55 -31.42 13.58
C ASN A 327 5.95 -32.64 14.42
N ASN A 328 5.79 -32.57 15.75
CA ASN A 328 6.03 -33.70 16.65
C ASN A 328 5.07 -34.87 16.33
N TYR A 329 3.81 -34.57 16.03
CA TYR A 329 2.84 -35.59 15.65
C TYR A 329 3.13 -36.19 14.26
N LEU A 330 3.54 -35.37 13.30
CA LEU A 330 3.87 -35.82 11.93
C LEU A 330 5.11 -36.73 11.89
N THR A 331 6.07 -36.50 12.77
CA THR A 331 7.34 -37.25 12.84
C THR A 331 7.29 -38.48 13.75
N TYR A 332 6.19 -38.68 14.49
CA TYR A 332 6.02 -39.80 15.42
C TYR A 332 5.89 -41.17 14.73
N PHE A 333 5.44 -41.22 13.48
CA PHE A 333 5.06 -42.47 12.82
C PHE A 333 6.21 -43.12 12.06
N GLU A 334 6.32 -44.43 12.18
CA GLU A 334 7.34 -45.22 11.48
C GLU A 334 7.21 -45.12 9.94
N PRO A 335 8.33 -45.02 9.21
CA PRO A 335 8.36 -45.07 7.75
C PRO A 335 7.82 -46.41 7.21
N VAL A 336 6.84 -46.34 6.31
CA VAL A 336 6.27 -47.49 5.58
C VAL A 336 6.60 -47.48 4.08
N PHE A 337 7.00 -46.31 3.57
CA PHE A 337 7.33 -46.08 2.16
C PHE A 337 8.79 -45.69 1.97
N THR A 338 9.36 -46.16 0.86
CA THR A 338 10.61 -45.67 0.31
C THR A 338 10.43 -44.28 -0.30
N GLU A 339 11.51 -43.56 -0.49
CA GLU A 339 11.49 -42.24 -1.15
C GLU A 339 10.91 -42.33 -2.58
N THR A 340 11.18 -43.41 -3.30
CA THR A 340 10.62 -43.62 -4.65
C THR A 340 9.10 -43.79 -4.63
N GLU A 341 8.54 -44.44 -3.61
CA GLU A 341 7.10 -44.60 -3.44
C GLU A 341 6.44 -43.28 -3.04
N VAL A 342 7.05 -42.52 -2.13
CA VAL A 342 6.60 -41.17 -1.75
C VAL A 342 6.49 -40.28 -3.00
N ASN A 343 7.52 -40.27 -3.84
CA ASN A 343 7.52 -39.51 -5.08
C ASN A 343 6.46 -39.98 -6.08
N ARG A 344 6.21 -41.30 -6.20
CA ARG A 344 5.13 -41.83 -7.06
C ARG A 344 3.75 -41.41 -6.58
N ILE A 345 3.50 -41.47 -5.27
CA ILE A 345 2.24 -41.02 -4.66
C ILE A 345 2.04 -39.52 -4.90
N ALA A 346 3.06 -38.71 -4.61
CA ALA A 346 2.99 -37.26 -4.81
C ALA A 346 2.75 -36.90 -6.28
N ASN A 347 3.50 -37.49 -7.21
CA ASN A 347 3.33 -37.24 -8.65
C ASN A 347 1.95 -37.66 -9.16
N TYR A 348 1.41 -38.77 -8.67
CA TYR A 348 0.05 -39.19 -9.00
C TYR A 348 -0.97 -38.15 -8.55
N LEU A 349 -0.87 -37.66 -7.31
CA LEU A 349 -1.79 -36.66 -6.77
C LEU A 349 -1.67 -35.32 -7.51
N ILE A 350 -0.45 -34.85 -7.76
CA ILE A 350 -0.19 -33.60 -8.51
C ILE A 350 -0.80 -33.68 -9.92
N LYS A 351 -0.63 -34.81 -10.63
CA LYS A 351 -1.16 -34.98 -11.99
C LYS A 351 -2.69 -35.00 -12.04
N ASN A 352 -3.34 -35.47 -10.99
CA ASN A 352 -4.80 -35.61 -10.93
C ASN A 352 -5.50 -34.40 -10.26
N GLN A 353 -4.74 -33.43 -9.74
CA GLN A 353 -5.28 -32.18 -9.24
C GLN A 353 -5.94 -31.39 -10.37
N LYS A 354 -7.19 -30.95 -10.17
CA LYS A 354 -8.01 -30.25 -11.19
C LYS A 354 -8.80 -29.09 -10.63
#